data_AF-A0A160P5F6-F1
#
_entry.id   AF-A0A160P5F6-F1
#
_cell.length_a   1.000
_cell.length_b   1.000
_cell.length_c   1.000
_cell.angle_alpha   90.00
_cell.angle_beta   90.00
_cell.angle_gamma   90.00
#
_symmetry.space_group_name_H-M   'P 1'
#
loop_
_entity.id
_entity.type
_entity.pdbx_description
1 polymer ?
#
loop_
_entity_poly.entity_id
_entity_poly.type
_entity_poly.pdbx_seq_one_letter_code
_entity_poly.pdbx_strand_id
1 'polypeptide(L)' 'MPHPPRLVAGCGRLQPRQGAKRGLQTGPSPPVDRGRAGSKHHLITDGHGAPLAIILTGGNRNDIAQLVPLLDAVPPVRG' A
#
# COMPACT_ATOMS: atom_id res chain seq x y z
N MET A 1 13.88 27.13 25.58
CA MET A 1 13.36 25.97 26.33
C MET A 1 12.58 25.08 25.38
N PRO A 2 12.99 23.82 25.11
CA PRO A 2 12.22 22.91 24.26
C PRO A 2 10.93 22.46 24.96
N HIS A 3 9.83 22.33 24.19
CA HIS A 3 8.53 21.90 24.71
C HIS A 3 8.52 20.41 25.07
N PRO A 4 7.89 20.01 26.20
CA PRO A 4 7.83 18.62 26.60
C PRO A 4 6.97 17.79 25.63
N PRO A 5 7.31 16.50 25.42
CA PRO A 5 6.56 15.62 24.54
C PRO A 5 5.14 15.38 25.04
N ARG A 6 4.17 15.33 24.12
CA ARG A 6 2.78 14.95 24.45
C ARG A 6 2.73 13.49 24.91
N LEU A 7 2.30 13.29 26.15
CA LEU A 7 2.07 11.98 26.74
C LEU A 7 0.67 11.46 26.36
N VAL A 8 0.53 10.14 26.27
CA VAL A 8 -0.71 9.38 26.06
C VAL A 8 -0.93 8.41 27.21
N ALA A 9 -2.19 8.09 27.51
CA ALA A 9 -2.52 7.17 28.60
C ALA A 9 -1.98 5.75 28.34
N GLY A 10 -1.27 5.20 29.32
CA GLY A 10 -0.87 3.78 29.39
C GLY A 10 -1.34 3.14 30.70
N CYS A 11 -1.30 1.82 30.79
CA CYS A 11 -1.74 1.08 31.99
C CYS A 11 -0.87 1.45 33.21
N GLY A 12 -1.35 2.38 34.03
CA GLY A 12 -0.69 2.86 35.26
C GLY A 12 0.29 4.03 35.11
N ARG A 13 0.56 4.58 33.91
CA ARG A 13 1.38 5.80 33.73
C ARG A 13 1.05 6.52 32.41
N LEU A 14 1.19 7.85 32.38
CA LEU A 14 1.26 8.61 31.13
C LEU A 14 2.57 8.28 30.39
N GLN A 15 2.47 7.69 29.21
CA GLN A 15 3.61 7.26 28.40
C GLN A 15 3.83 8.21 27.21
N PRO A 16 5.07 8.53 26.82
CA PRO A 16 5.31 9.19 25.55
C PRO A 16 4.77 8.33 24.40
N ARG A 17 4.24 8.96 23.34
CA ARG A 17 3.81 8.22 22.14
C ARG A 17 4.96 7.34 21.64
N GLN A 18 4.69 6.06 21.40
CA GLN A 18 5.67 5.15 20.81
C GLN A 18 6.10 5.72 19.45
N GLY A 19 7.35 6.18 19.36
CA GLY A 19 7.96 6.57 18.10
C GLY A 19 8.22 5.33 17.25
N ALA A 20 8.00 5.42 15.93
CA ALA A 20 8.42 4.37 15.01
C ALA A 20 9.92 4.11 15.19
N LYS A 21 10.33 2.84 15.25
CA LYS A 21 11.75 2.46 15.20
C LYS A 21 12.36 3.09 13.93
N ARG A 22 13.22 4.10 14.08
CA ARG A 22 13.92 4.76 12.97
C ARG A 22 15.41 4.67 13.25
N GLY A 23 16.19 4.22 12.26
CA GLY A 23 17.65 4.26 12.35
C GLY A 23 18.15 5.70 12.19
N LEU A 24 19.32 6.00 12.74
CA LEU A 24 19.96 7.33 12.65
C LEU A 24 20.19 7.81 11.20
N GLN A 25 20.23 6.86 10.25
CA GLN A 25 20.38 7.12 8.82
C GLN A 25 19.05 7.32 8.08
N THR A 26 17.91 7.08 8.74
CA THR A 26 16.59 7.29 8.14
C THR A 26 16.13 8.71 8.45
N GLY A 27 16.31 9.62 7.49
CA GLY A 27 15.67 10.95 7.54
C GLY A 27 14.14 10.86 7.65
N PRO A 28 13.42 11.99 7.82
CA PRO A 28 11.98 12.02 7.61
C PRO A 28 11.71 11.33 6.28
N SER A 29 10.87 10.29 6.28
CA SER A 29 10.62 9.52 5.06
C SER A 29 10.29 10.52 3.95
N PRO A 30 10.94 10.43 2.76
CA PRO A 30 10.69 11.37 1.68
C PRO A 30 9.18 11.47 1.40
N PRO A 31 8.67 12.61 0.90
CA PRO A 31 7.26 12.78 0.62
C PRO A 31 6.87 11.86 -0.54
N VAL A 32 6.58 10.61 -0.21
CA VAL A 32 5.67 9.78 -0.99
C VAL A 32 4.27 10.34 -0.77
N ASP A 33 3.47 10.39 -1.82
CA ASP A 33 2.10 10.91 -1.78
C ASP A 33 1.16 9.93 -1.03
N ARG A 34 1.40 9.76 0.27
CA ARG A 34 0.62 8.89 1.16
C ARG A 34 -0.80 9.40 1.39
N GLY A 35 -1.06 10.68 1.10
CA GLY A 35 -2.36 11.32 1.28
C GLY A 35 -3.26 11.23 0.05
N ARG A 36 -2.71 11.01 -1.14
CA ARG A 36 -3.49 10.89 -2.37
C ARG A 36 -4.03 9.47 -2.56
N ALA A 37 -5.27 9.40 -3.02
CA ALA A 37 -5.83 8.18 -3.55
C ALA A 37 -5.07 7.77 -4.82
N GLY A 38 -4.36 6.65 -4.75
CA GLY A 38 -3.78 5.98 -5.92
C GLY A 38 -4.66 4.82 -6.38
N SER A 39 -4.36 4.30 -7.57
CA SER A 39 -4.97 3.08 -8.12
C SER A 39 -3.92 2.14 -8.66
N LYS A 40 -4.19 0.83 -8.63
CA LYS A 40 -3.42 -0.22 -9.29
C LYS A 40 -4.30 -0.90 -10.33
N HIS A 41 -3.81 -0.98 -11.57
CA HIS A 41 -4.42 -1.74 -12.66
C HIS A 41 -3.73 -3.09 -12.75
N HIS A 42 -4.45 -4.17 -12.48
CA HIS A 42 -4.00 -5.53 -12.71
C HIS A 42 -4.61 -5.98 -14.04
N LEU A 43 -3.79 -6.26 -15.05
CA LEU A 43 -4.28 -6.63 -16.38
C LEU A 43 -3.52 -7.83 -16.94
N ILE A 44 -4.23 -8.66 -17.70
CA ILE A 44 -3.67 -9.73 -18.54
C ILE A 44 -3.99 -9.37 -19.98
N THR A 45 -3.02 -9.55 -20.89
CA THR A 45 -3.19 -9.33 -22.32
C THR A 45 -2.88 -10.59 -23.12
N ASP A 46 -3.39 -10.67 -24.34
CA ASP A 46 -2.90 -11.63 -25.33
C ASP A 46 -1.50 -11.24 -25.86
N GLY A 47 -0.98 -12.04 -26.80
CA GLY A 47 0.34 -11.79 -27.43
C GLY A 47 0.39 -10.56 -28.33
N HIS A 48 -0.76 -10.00 -28.73
CA HIS A 48 -0.87 -8.77 -29.51
C HIS A 48 -1.12 -7.53 -28.63
N GLY A 49 -1.28 -7.70 -27.32
CA GLY A 49 -1.51 -6.63 -26.35
C GLY A 49 -2.99 -6.30 -26.11
N ALA A 50 -3.94 -7.09 -26.62
CA ALA A 50 -5.36 -6.89 -26.32
C ALA A 50 -5.67 -7.36 -24.88
N PRO A 51 -6.36 -6.56 -24.04
CA PRO A 51 -6.66 -6.94 -22.67
C PRO A 51 -7.70 -8.07 -22.60
N LEU A 52 -7.37 -9.13 -21.87
CA LEU A 52 -8.23 -10.29 -21.61
C LEU A 52 -8.99 -10.15 -20.29
N ALA A 53 -8.37 -9.54 -19.28
CA ALA A 53 -8.98 -9.25 -17.98
C ALA A 53 -8.34 -8.00 -17.37
N ILE A 54 -9.13 -7.20 -16.66
CA ILE A 54 -8.69 -5.98 -15.96
C ILE A 54 -9.37 -5.91 -14.60
N ILE A 55 -8.59 -5.69 -13.54
CA ILE A 55 -9.07 -5.41 -12.18
C ILE A 55 -8.43 -4.10 -11.69
N LEU A 56 -9.27 -3.18 -11.21
CA LEU A 56 -8.84 -1.92 -10.59
C LEU A 56 -8.94 -2.02 -9.07
N THR A 57 -7.87 -1.65 -8.37
CA THR A 57 -7.85 -1.59 -6.90
C THR A 57 -7.23 -0.29 -6.42
N GLY A 58 -7.39 0.01 -5.13
CA GLY A 58 -6.67 1.11 -4.49
C GLY A 58 -5.15 0.91 -4.55
N GLY A 59 -4.41 2.01 -4.67
CA GLY A 59 -2.95 2.01 -4.86
C GLY A 59 -2.16 1.31 -3.76
N ASN A 60 -2.72 1.24 -2.55
CA ASN A 60 -2.13 0.56 -1.39
C ASN A 60 -2.54 -0.93 -1.27
N ARG A 61 -3.25 -1.49 -2.26
CA ARG A 61 -3.61 -2.92 -2.24
C ARG A 61 -2.41 -3.76 -2.63
N ASN A 62 -2.14 -4.84 -1.89
CA ASN A 62 -1.12 -5.82 -2.27
C ASN A 62 -1.56 -6.55 -3.55
N ASP A 63 -0.72 -6.50 -4.58
CA ASP A 63 -0.93 -7.12 -5.89
C ASP A 63 -0.93 -8.66 -5.86
N ILE A 64 -0.20 -9.29 -4.93
CA ILE A 64 -0.23 -10.75 -4.74
C ILE A 64 -1.66 -11.26 -4.51
N ALA A 65 -2.47 -10.48 -3.79
CA ALA A 65 -3.86 -10.84 -3.51
C ALA A 65 -4.79 -10.73 -4.73
N GLN A 66 -4.31 -10.21 -5.87
CA GLN A 66 -5.11 -9.98 -7.07
C GLN A 66 -4.77 -10.95 -8.21
N LEU A 67 -3.70 -11.75 -8.09
CA LEU A 67 -3.32 -12.72 -9.12
C LEU A 67 -4.41 -13.76 -9.40
N VAL A 68 -4.87 -14.48 -8.38
CA VAL A 68 -5.90 -15.53 -8.57
C VAL A 68 -7.22 -14.94 -9.09
N PRO A 69 -7.79 -13.87 -8.48
CA PRO A 69 -8.99 -13.22 -9.04
C PRO A 69 -8.82 -12.75 -10.49
N LEU A 70 -7.63 -12.29 -10.87
CA LEU A 70 -7.36 -11.83 -12.23
C LEU A 70 -7.32 -12.99 -13.23
N LEU A 71 -6.72 -14.12 -12.85
CA LEU A 71 -6.69 -15.34 -13.67
C LEU A 71 -8.10 -15.92 -13.86
N ASP A 72 -8.89 -15.98 -12.80
CA ASP A 72 -10.28 -16.47 -12.85
C ASP A 72 -11.17 -15.61 -13.75
N ALA A 73 -10.83 -14.32 -13.92
CA ALA A 73 -11.54 -13.39 -14.78
C ALA A 73 -11.16 -13.52 -16.26
N VAL A 74 -10.12 -14.28 -16.62
CA VAL A 74 -9.72 -14.49 -18.02
C VAL A 74 -10.76 -15.38 -18.71
N PRO A 75 -11.42 -14.93 -19.79
CA PRO A 75 -12.34 -15.76 -20.53
C PRO A 75 -11.60 -16.88 -21.27
N PRO A 76 -12.28 -17.95 -21.71
CA PRO A 76 -11.69 -18.94 -22.61
C PRO A 76 -11.08 -18.28 -23.86
N VAL A 77 -9.79 -18.51 -24.09
CA VAL A 77 -9.05 -18.00 -25.25
C VAL A 77 -8.72 -19.15 -26.19
N ARG A 78 -8.98 -18.97 -27.49
CA ARG A 78 -8.56 -19.92 -28.54
C ARG A 78 -7.10 -19.64 -28.93
N GLY A 79 -6.34 -20.72 -29.17
CA GLY A 79 -4.99 -20.66 -29.73
C GLY A 79 -4.97 -20.50 -31.24
#